data_AF-A0A0B7NF63-F1
#
_entry.id   AF-A0A0B7NF63-F1
#
_cell.length_a   1.000
_cell.length_b   1.000
_cell.length_c   1.000
_cell.angle_alpha   90.00
_cell.angle_beta   90.00
_cell.angle_gamma   90.00
#
_symmetry.space_group_name_H-M   'P 1'
#
loop_
_entity.id
_entity.type
_entity.pdbx_description
1 polymer ?
#
loop_
_entity_poly.entity_id
_entity_poly.type
_entity_poly.pdbx_seq_one_letter_code
_entity_poly.pdbx_strand_id
1 'polypeptide(L)'
;MTIKSLVANVPSLTKALVSTVLCLSIASYIYIYRLKFDADPDTAPLSISPFIGLLPGFVMYAPWTFLTAAFYESNIITLSISVVVLLFCGKYLERAWGSRELLKFILITAVLSNVVTWAGILITYYMSGDDKFLYQVQINGMAGVYIKPRQ
;
A
#
# COMPACT_ATOMS: atom_id res chain seq x y z
N MET A 1 -7.85 -18.86 -26.67
CA MET A 1 -7.71 -17.42 -26.39
C MET A 1 -6.42 -17.19 -25.64
N THR A 2 -5.43 -16.59 -26.30
CA THR A 2 -4.05 -16.47 -25.78
C THR A 2 -3.98 -15.33 -24.76
N ILE A 3 -3.30 -15.51 -23.63
CA ILE A 3 -3.14 -14.49 -22.55
C ILE A 3 -2.69 -13.12 -23.11
N LYS A 4 -1.90 -13.13 -24.18
CA LYS A 4 -1.48 -11.92 -24.91
C LYS A 4 -2.65 -11.08 -25.45
N SER A 5 -3.74 -11.69 -25.91
CA SER A 5 -4.91 -10.94 -26.41
C SER A 5 -5.74 -10.32 -25.29
N LEU A 6 -5.75 -10.94 -24.10
CA LEU A 6 -6.38 -10.38 -22.91
C LEU A 6 -5.62 -9.14 -22.42
N VAL A 7 -4.28 -9.20 -22.38
CA VAL A 7 -3.41 -8.08 -21.99
C VAL A 7 -3.39 -6.95 -23.03
N ALA A 8 -3.46 -7.28 -24.32
CA ALA A 8 -3.54 -6.28 -25.39
C ALA A 8 -4.79 -5.39 -25.28
N ASN A 9 -5.91 -5.97 -24.82
CA ASN A 9 -7.22 -5.30 -24.74
C ASN A 9 -7.49 -4.61 -23.39
N VAL A 10 -6.49 -4.52 -22.51
CA VAL A 10 -6.57 -3.78 -21.26
C VAL A 10 -6.23 -2.30 -21.54
N PRO A 11 -7.07 -1.36 -21.10
CA PRO A 11 -6.87 0.05 -21.37
C PRO A 11 -5.64 0.61 -20.63
N SER A 12 -5.08 1.71 -21.17
CA SER A 12 -3.72 2.17 -20.89
C SER A 12 -3.48 2.53 -19.42
N LEU A 13 -4.48 3.07 -18.74
CA LEU A 13 -4.34 3.48 -17.34
C LEU A 13 -4.34 2.29 -16.39
N THR A 14 -5.16 1.28 -16.66
CA THR A 14 -5.16 0.04 -15.87
C THR A 14 -3.79 -0.65 -15.93
N LYS A 15 -3.13 -0.66 -17.10
CA LYS A 15 -1.74 -1.16 -17.24
C LYS A 15 -0.75 -0.36 -16.42
N ALA A 16 -0.85 0.96 -16.45
CA ALA A 16 0.03 1.84 -15.67
C ALA A 16 -0.12 1.60 -14.17
N LEU A 17 -1.37 1.52 -13.66
CA LEU A 17 -1.63 1.28 -12.23
C LEU A 17 -1.10 -0.07 -11.76
N VAL A 18 -1.38 -1.15 -12.51
CA VAL A 18 -0.87 -2.49 -12.16
C VAL A 18 0.65 -2.52 -12.20
N SER A 19 1.28 -1.88 -13.20
CA SER A 19 2.73 -1.77 -13.27
C SER A 19 3.31 -1.01 -12.07
N THR A 20 2.69 0.10 -11.67
CA THR A 20 3.13 0.90 -10.52
C THR A 20 3.02 0.10 -9.22
N VAL A 21 1.90 -0.59 -8.99
CA VAL A 21 1.70 -1.46 -7.81
C VAL A 21 2.75 -2.55 -7.76
N LEU A 22 3.00 -3.24 -8.88
CA LEU A 22 3.98 -4.31 -8.95
C LEU A 22 5.40 -3.79 -8.71
N CYS A 23 5.80 -2.69 -9.35
CA CYS A 23 7.11 -2.09 -9.14
C CYS A 23 7.33 -1.66 -7.68
N LEU A 24 6.34 -0.97 -7.08
CA LEU A 24 6.42 -0.54 -5.69
C LEU A 24 6.49 -1.74 -4.73
N SER A 25 5.68 -2.77 -4.96
CA SER A 25 5.65 -3.97 -4.13
C SER A 25 6.94 -4.80 -4.23
N ILE A 26 7.54 -4.88 -5.43
CA ILE A 26 8.83 -5.54 -5.63
C ILE A 26 9.94 -4.73 -4.94
N ALA A 27 9.96 -3.40 -5.11
CA ALA A 27 10.95 -2.54 -4.47
C ALA A 27 10.90 -2.65 -2.94
N SER A 28 9.70 -2.69 -2.36
CA SER A 28 9.52 -2.92 -0.92
C SER A 28 9.94 -4.30 -0.47
N TYR A 29 9.67 -5.35 -1.27
CA TYR A 29 10.09 -6.70 -0.93
C TYR A 29 11.62 -6.83 -0.92
N ILE A 30 12.28 -6.21 -1.90
CA ILE A 30 13.74 -6.11 -1.95
C ILE A 30 14.27 -5.33 -0.75
N TYR A 31 13.67 -4.19 -0.41
CA TYR A 31 14.07 -3.38 0.74
C TYR A 31 13.97 -4.18 2.05
N ILE A 32 12.85 -4.87 2.29
CA ILE A 32 12.65 -5.73 3.47
C ILE A 32 13.63 -6.90 3.45
N TYR A 33 13.89 -7.51 2.30
CA TYR A 33 14.84 -8.61 2.18
C TYR A 33 16.27 -8.17 2.51
N ARG A 34 16.67 -6.98 2.06
CA ARG A 34 17.96 -6.35 2.43
C ARG A 34 18.02 -6.06 3.93
N LEU A 35 16.95 -5.51 4.50
CA LEU A 35 16.87 -5.21 5.93
C LEU A 35 16.98 -6.48 6.78
N LYS A 36 16.35 -7.58 6.35
CA LYS A 36 16.44 -8.89 7.01
C LYS A 36 17.83 -9.53 6.91
N PHE A 37 18.55 -9.25 5.84
CA PHE A 37 19.89 -9.77 5.65
C PHE A 37 20.92 -9.02 6.51
N ASP A 38 20.72 -7.73 6.73
CA ASP A 38 21.57 -6.87 7.57
C ASP A 38 21.21 -6.95 9.06
N ALA A 39 20.04 -7.51 9.40
CA ALA A 39 19.57 -7.65 10.76
C ALA A 39 20.31 -8.77 11.51
N ASP A 40 20.89 -8.40 12.66
CA ASP A 40 21.47 -9.31 13.63
C ASP A 40 20.41 -10.30 14.17
N PRO A 41 20.72 -11.60 14.34
CA PRO A 41 19.74 -12.64 14.71
C PRO A 41 19.02 -12.39 16.05
N ASP A 42 19.55 -11.54 16.93
CA ASP A 42 18.93 -11.19 18.21
C ASP A 42 17.96 -9.99 18.10
N THR A 43 17.97 -9.27 16.98
CA THR A 43 17.02 -8.17 16.72
C THR A 43 15.78 -8.68 15.99
N ALA A 44 14.60 -8.48 16.59
CA ALA A 44 13.34 -8.89 16.00
C ALA A 44 13.23 -8.35 14.56
N PRO A 45 12.93 -9.20 13.55
CA PRO A 45 12.93 -8.78 12.16
C PRO A 45 11.91 -7.67 11.96
N LEU A 46 12.41 -6.47 11.67
CA LEU A 46 11.62 -5.30 11.31
C LEU A 46 11.00 -5.58 9.94
N SER A 47 9.76 -6.08 9.92
CA SER A 47 8.95 -6.20 8.70
C SER A 47 8.29 -4.87 8.30
N ILE A 48 8.73 -3.76 8.88
CA ILE A 48 8.14 -2.43 8.73
C ILE A 48 9.08 -1.59 7.87
N SER A 49 8.53 -0.91 6.88
CA SER A 49 9.25 -0.01 5.97
C SER A 49 8.79 1.44 6.20
N PRO A 50 9.48 2.23 7.05
CA PRO A 50 9.07 3.60 7.41
C PRO A 50 8.90 4.56 6.23
N PHE A 51 9.58 4.29 5.10
CA PHE A 51 9.59 5.17 3.92
C PHE A 51 8.55 4.81 2.86
N ILE A 52 7.93 3.62 2.93
CA ILE A 52 7.00 3.11 1.90
C ILE A 52 5.60 2.87 2.46
N GLY A 53 5.50 2.23 3.63
CA GLY A 53 4.23 2.09 4.35
C GLY A 53 4.02 3.23 5.34
N LEU A 54 2.77 3.60 5.56
CA LEU A 54 2.44 4.77 6.36
C LEU A 54 2.62 4.46 7.84
N LEU A 55 3.64 5.08 8.44
CA LEU A 55 3.93 4.98 9.87
C LEU A 55 3.51 6.29 10.55
N PRO A 56 2.53 6.27 11.48
CA PRO A 56 1.88 7.47 11.98
C PRO A 56 2.84 8.52 12.56
N GLY A 57 3.94 8.09 13.18
CA GLY A 57 4.99 8.97 13.71
C GLY A 57 5.92 9.62 12.67
N PHE A 58 6.01 9.09 11.44
CA PHE A 58 6.90 9.59 10.38
C PHE A 58 6.18 10.30 9.23
N VAL A 59 4.85 10.40 9.28
CA VAL A 59 4.01 11.01 8.25
C VAL A 59 4.41 12.46 7.94
N MET A 60 4.77 13.26 8.95
CA MET A 60 5.18 14.66 8.74
C MET A 60 6.50 14.80 7.97
N TYR A 61 7.39 13.81 8.04
CA TYR A 61 8.66 13.81 7.31
C TYR A 61 8.52 13.24 5.89
N ALA A 62 7.55 12.36 5.67
CA ALA A 62 7.35 11.67 4.40
C ALA A 62 5.88 11.70 3.96
N PRO A 63 5.35 12.87 3.52
CA PRO A 63 3.94 13.01 3.15
C PRO A 63 3.55 12.16 1.93
N TRP A 64 4.52 11.78 1.09
CA TRP A 64 4.29 10.88 -0.04
C TRP A 64 3.83 9.47 0.41
N THR A 65 4.03 9.11 1.69
CA THR A 65 3.56 7.83 2.25
C THR A 65 2.04 7.67 2.19
N PHE A 66 1.26 8.75 2.20
CA PHE A 66 -0.20 8.66 2.01
C PHE A 66 -0.59 8.11 0.63
N LEU A 67 0.23 8.37 -0.38
CA LEU A 67 0.00 7.89 -1.73
C LEU A 67 0.66 6.52 -1.91
N THR A 68 1.92 6.36 -1.49
CA THR A 68 2.64 5.09 -1.69
C THR A 68 2.11 3.96 -0.83
N ALA A 69 1.57 4.23 0.36
CA ALA A 69 0.97 3.20 1.21
C ALA A 69 -0.26 2.55 0.55
N ALA A 70 -1.02 3.30 -0.26
CA ALA A 70 -2.16 2.75 -1.01
C ALA A 70 -1.77 1.73 -2.09
N PHE A 71 -0.54 1.82 -2.61
CA PHE A 71 -0.04 0.95 -3.68
C PHE A 71 0.95 -0.11 -3.19
N TYR A 72 1.22 -0.13 -1.89
CA TYR A 72 2.13 -1.07 -1.27
C TYR A 72 1.36 -2.14 -0.50
N GLU A 73 1.60 -3.39 -0.88
CA GLU A 73 1.06 -4.56 -0.20
C GLU A 73 2.21 -5.41 0.37
N SER A 74 2.17 -5.72 1.67
CA SER A 74 3.19 -6.57 2.30
C SER A 74 2.97 -8.07 2.06
N ASN A 75 1.75 -8.48 1.70
CA ASN A 75 1.40 -9.89 1.52
C ASN A 75 1.17 -10.20 0.04
N ILE A 76 1.84 -11.26 -0.45
CA ILE A 76 1.75 -11.68 -1.85
C ILE A 76 0.33 -12.14 -2.25
N ILE A 77 -0.44 -12.68 -1.30
CA ILE A 77 -1.83 -13.09 -1.51
C ILE A 77 -2.69 -11.85 -1.73
N THR A 78 -2.62 -10.87 -0.84
CA THR A 78 -3.40 -9.64 -0.99
C THR A 78 -2.97 -8.84 -2.22
N LEU A 79 -1.69 -8.88 -2.58
CA LEU A 79 -1.20 -8.28 -3.82
C LEU A 79 -1.86 -8.93 -5.04
N SER A 80 -1.90 -10.26 -5.10
CA SER A 80 -2.54 -10.97 -6.21
C SER A 80 -4.03 -10.65 -6.33
N ILE A 81 -4.75 -10.60 -5.22
CA ILE A 81 -6.17 -10.22 -5.19
C ILE A 81 -6.34 -8.77 -5.66
N SER A 82 -5.47 -7.88 -5.19
CA SER A 82 -5.50 -6.45 -5.56
C SER A 82 -5.27 -6.24 -7.06
N VAL A 83 -4.32 -6.96 -7.65
CA VAL A 83 -4.09 -6.92 -9.10
C VAL A 83 -5.31 -7.44 -9.86
N VAL A 84 -5.93 -8.53 -9.41
CA VAL A 84 -7.14 -9.06 -10.04
C VAL A 84 -8.28 -8.05 -9.96
N VAL A 85 -8.53 -7.48 -8.79
CA VAL A 85 -9.57 -6.45 -8.58
C VAL A 85 -9.31 -5.23 -9.45
N LEU A 86 -8.08 -4.73 -9.52
CA LEU A 86 -7.71 -3.61 -10.37
C LEU A 86 -7.90 -3.91 -11.87
N LEU A 87 -7.60 -5.13 -12.32
CA LEU A 87 -7.80 -5.52 -13.71
C LEU A 87 -9.29 -5.57 -14.10
N PHE A 88 -10.15 -6.11 -13.23
CA PHE A 88 -11.59 -6.19 -13.47
C PHE A 88 -12.27 -4.82 -13.32
N CYS A 89 -12.00 -4.13 -12.21
CA CYS A 89 -12.62 -2.84 -11.89
C CYS A 89 -12.08 -1.71 -12.78
N GLY A 90 -10.76 -1.66 -13.01
CA GLY A 90 -10.11 -0.64 -13.84
C GLY A 90 -10.64 -0.64 -15.28
N LYS A 91 -10.85 -1.81 -15.88
CA LYS A 91 -11.42 -1.91 -17.23
C LYS A 91 -12.84 -1.35 -17.31
N TYR A 92 -13.66 -1.58 -16.28
CA TYR A 92 -15.03 -1.09 -16.23
C TYR A 92 -15.07 0.41 -15.99
N LEU A 93 -14.33 0.89 -14.99
CA LEU A 93 -14.26 2.29 -14.62
C LEU A 93 -13.66 3.14 -15.74
N GLU A 94 -12.63 2.67 -16.44
CA GLU A 94 -11.95 3.44 -17.49
C GLU A 94 -12.87 3.64 -18.71
N ARG A 95 -13.75 2.67 -19.00
CA ARG A 95 -14.79 2.81 -20.02
C ARG A 95 -15.91 3.77 -19.61
N ALA A 96 -16.25 3.80 -18.32
CA ALA A 96 -17.35 4.61 -17.82
C ALA A 96 -16.97 6.09 -17.65
N TRP A 97 -15.76 6.39 -17.17
CA TRP A 97 -15.37 7.74 -16.72
C TRP A 97 -14.24 8.37 -17.54
N GLY A 98 -13.52 7.57 -18.34
CA GLY A 98 -12.30 8.02 -19.04
C GLY A 98 -11.07 8.08 -18.13
N SER A 99 -9.89 7.89 -18.72
CA SER A 99 -8.64 7.64 -17.97
C SER A 99 -8.24 8.80 -17.04
N ARG A 100 -8.37 10.07 -17.48
CA ARG A 100 -7.90 11.23 -16.67
C ARG A 100 -8.69 11.44 -15.39
N GLU A 101 -10.01 11.37 -15.45
CA GLU A 101 -10.87 11.61 -14.28
C GLU A 101 -10.83 10.45 -13.31
N LEU A 102 -10.73 9.22 -13.81
CA LEU A 102 -10.53 8.02 -13.01
C LEU A 102 -9.23 8.09 -12.20
N LEU A 103 -8.12 8.53 -12.81
CA LEU A 103 -6.84 8.68 -12.09
C LEU A 103 -6.98 9.60 -10.89
N LYS A 104 -7.58 10.78 -11.09
CA LYS A 104 -7.80 11.75 -10.00
C LYS A 104 -8.66 11.15 -8.90
N PHE A 105 -9.74 10.44 -9.27
CA PHE A 105 -10.62 9.79 -8.32
C PHE A 105 -9.89 8.74 -7.48
N ILE A 106 -9.08 7.88 -8.10
CA ILE A 106 -8.29 6.87 -7.38
C ILE A 106 -7.31 7.54 -6.42
N LEU A 107 -6.57 8.56 -6.88
CA LEU A 107 -5.60 9.26 -6.04
C LEU A 107 -6.26 9.92 -4.83
N ILE A 108 -7.37 10.62 -5.04
CA ILE A 108 -8.10 11.31 -3.96
C ILE A 108 -8.64 10.28 -2.97
N THR A 109 -9.28 9.21 -3.45
CA THR A 109 -9.87 8.18 -2.60
C THR A 109 -8.81 7.42 -1.79
N ALA A 110 -7.69 7.10 -2.43
CA ALA A 110 -6.55 6.43 -1.78
C ALA A 110 -5.95 7.29 -0.66
N VAL A 111 -5.67 8.56 -0.95
CA VAL A 111 -5.12 9.50 0.05
C VAL A 111 -6.12 9.71 1.19
N LEU A 112 -7.40 9.94 0.88
CA LEU A 112 -8.43 10.21 1.88
C LEU A 112 -8.64 9.01 2.82
N SER A 113 -8.68 7.78 2.29
CA SER A 113 -8.75 6.56 3.10
C SER A 113 -7.57 6.43 4.07
N ASN A 114 -6.35 6.69 3.59
CA ASN A 114 -5.15 6.63 4.42
C ASN A 114 -5.12 7.73 5.49
N VAL A 115 -5.56 8.95 5.15
CA VAL A 115 -5.68 10.07 6.10
C VAL A 115 -6.69 9.75 7.21
N VAL A 116 -7.85 9.18 6.86
CA VAL A 116 -8.87 8.77 7.84
C VAL A 116 -8.33 7.69 8.78
N THR A 117 -7.61 6.69 8.23
CA THR A 117 -7.02 5.62 9.03
C THR A 117 -5.93 6.16 9.96
N TRP A 118 -5.07 7.06 9.46
CA TRP A 118 -4.06 7.74 10.26
C TRP A 118 -4.68 8.55 11.41
N ALA A 119 -5.73 9.32 11.12
CA ALA A 119 -6.46 10.08 12.14
C ALA A 119 -7.07 9.15 13.21
N GLY A 120 -7.62 8.01 12.81
CA GLY A 120 -8.14 7.00 13.74
C GLY A 120 -7.05 6.43 14.67
N ILE A 121 -5.86 6.14 14.15
CA ILE A 121 -4.73 5.68 14.97
C ILE A 121 -4.26 6.77 15.92
N LEU A 122 -4.20 8.03 15.49
CA LEU A 122 -3.86 9.15 16.36
C LEU A 122 -4.86 9.30 17.51
N ILE A 123 -6.16 9.23 17.23
CA ILE A 123 -7.19 9.28 18.28
C ILE A 123 -6.99 8.13 19.27
N THR A 124 -6.74 6.92 18.77
CA THR A 124 -6.47 5.74 19.60
C THR A 124 -5.22 5.93 20.45
N TYR A 125 -4.16 6.54 19.91
CA TYR A 125 -2.96 6.91 20.65
C TYR A 125 -3.28 7.89 21.79
N TYR A 126 -4.00 8.98 21.51
CA TYR A 126 -4.37 9.95 22.55
C TYR A 126 -5.27 9.36 23.64
N MET A 127 -6.13 8.40 23.30
CA MET A 127 -7.00 7.74 24.28
C MET A 127 -6.25 6.67 25.10
N SER A 128 -5.33 5.92 24.49
CA SER A 128 -4.65 4.79 25.14
C SER A 128 -3.32 5.16 25.79
N GLY A 129 -2.68 6.25 25.38
CA GLY A 129 -1.38 6.70 25.91
C GLY A 129 -0.20 5.76 25.67
N ASP A 130 -0.34 4.76 24.78
CA ASP A 130 0.71 3.76 24.48
C ASP A 130 1.43 4.11 23.17
N ASP A 131 2.74 4.35 23.25
CA ASP A 131 3.60 4.70 22.10
C ASP A 131 3.68 3.60 21.03
N LYS A 132 3.25 2.37 21.34
CA LYS A 132 3.19 1.26 20.36
C LYS A 132 2.33 1.59 19.15
N PHE A 133 1.26 2.37 19.33
CA PHE A 133 0.38 2.75 18.23
C PHE A 133 1.07 3.66 17.20
N LEU A 134 2.16 4.35 17.59
CA LEU A 134 2.90 5.24 16.70
C LEU A 134 3.97 4.53 15.87
N TYR A 135 4.60 3.49 16.42
CA TYR A 135 5.81 2.87 15.83
C TYR A 135 5.67 1.40 15.46
N GLN A 136 4.66 0.69 15.96
CA GLN A 136 4.47 -0.74 15.64
C GLN A 136 3.29 -1.01 14.70
N VAL A 137 2.55 0.04 14.32
CA VAL A 137 1.38 -0.07 13.47
C VAL A 137 1.71 0.50 12.09
N GLN A 138 1.75 -0.37 11.08
CA GLN A 138 1.93 0.04 9.69
C GLN A 138 0.60 -0.06 8.95
N ILE A 139 0.21 1.03 8.30
CA ILE A 139 -0.95 1.05 7.40
C ILE A 139 -0.46 0.71 5.98
N ASN A 140 -1.04 -0.36 5.42
CA ASN A 140 -0.78 -0.80 4.05
C ASN A 140 -2.12 -0.86 3.27
N GLY A 141 -2.06 -0.52 1.99
CA GLY A 141 -3.15 0.10 1.24
C GLY A 141 -4.48 -0.62 1.18
N MET A 142 -4.51 -1.90 0.81
CA MET A 142 -5.77 -2.63 0.59
C MET A 142 -6.12 -3.59 1.74
N ALA A 143 -5.14 -4.01 2.53
CA ALA A 143 -5.35 -5.02 3.56
C ALA A 143 -5.56 -4.47 4.98
N GLY A 144 -5.41 -3.15 5.18
CA GLY A 144 -5.72 -2.48 6.45
C GLY A 144 -4.56 -2.37 7.42
N VAL A 145 -4.90 -2.27 8.71
CA VAL A 145 -3.96 -2.01 9.81
C VAL A 145 -3.33 -3.32 10.27
N TYR A 146 -2.03 -3.47 10.06
CA TYR A 146 -1.29 -4.63 10.56
C TYR A 146 -0.63 -4.31 11.90
N ILE A 147 -1.21 -4.84 12.97
CA ILE A 147 -0.60 -4.84 14.30
C ILE A 147 0.09 -6.18 14.45
N LYS A 148 1.43 -6.20 14.48
CA LYS A 148 2.16 -7.42 14.79
C LYS A 148 2.13 -7.63 16.32
N PRO A 149 1.44 -8.65 16.85
CA PRO A 149 1.52 -8.95 18.27
C PRO A 149 2.93 -9.38 18.62
N ARG A 150 3.40 -8.95 19.79
CA ARG A 150 4.69 -9.36 20.36
C ARG A 150 4.72 -10.89 20.46
N GLN A 151 5.78 -11.51 19.93
CA GLN A 151 6.28 -12.78 20.48
C GLN A 151 7.04 -12.43 21.75
#